data_AF-C6M0F8-F1
#
_entry.id   AF-C6M0F8-F1
#
_cell.length_a   1.000
_cell.length_b   1.000
_cell.length_c   1.000
_cell.angle_alpha   90.00
_cell.angle_beta   90.00
_cell.angle_gamma   90.00
#
_symmetry.space_group_name_H-M   'P 1'
#
loop_
_entity.id
_entity.type
_entity.pdbx_description
1 polymer ?
#
loop_
_entity_poly.entity_id
_entity_poly.type
_entity_poly.pdbx_seq_one_letter_code
_entity_poly.pdbx_strand_id
1 'polypeptide(L)'
;MKIASFIRIRPFIGKEVGGKREYQVLEDAVDFQDSLVGHLPCSCVFDLSSTQASIFKAVAAPLIDASLLEDKMPVLFVAGPASSGKSFTIEGNPDENCAAGLIYNALKYVLSNSPDKLGLAALAVSPVLKVIDLLALSFDPVPVTVPVDPILTPSVRYDCFLRPVLQLADSVDLIKLGSRQLRRLQRKGIWNALWIIEYEIKGFRGRLSVAEINVFPCSLRVDLHLKTSLEKVIAGLRHYDYVKDEEIVIDPLLQLLRDCFKAGTGLMSFILCLSEGTKVQDFQMAETLVKQMFGVVESALERSKRLLASKDLAPSVFSM
;
A
#
# COMPACT_ATOMS: atom_id res chain seq x y z
N MET A 1 15.68 8.52 2.52
CA MET A 1 15.17 7.32 3.21
C MET A 1 15.19 6.15 2.24
N LYS A 2 15.63 4.95 2.64
CA LYS A 2 15.60 3.78 1.74
C LYS A 2 14.16 3.26 1.63
N ILE A 3 13.64 3.19 0.40
CA ILE A 3 12.31 2.64 0.09
C ILE A 3 12.52 1.24 -0.49
N ALA A 4 11.95 0.22 0.15
CA ALA A 4 11.97 -1.15 -0.36
C ALA A 4 10.74 -1.40 -1.22
N SER A 5 10.93 -2.05 -2.37
CA SER A 5 9.87 -2.28 -3.34
C SER A 5 9.89 -3.72 -3.79
N PHE A 6 8.73 -4.34 -3.82
CA PHE A 6 8.54 -5.75 -4.12
C PHE A 6 7.50 -5.91 -5.21
N ILE A 7 7.59 -7.00 -5.97
CA ILE A 7 6.59 -7.35 -6.98
C ILE A 7 6.01 -8.71 -6.63
N ARG A 8 4.68 -8.86 -6.72
CA ARG A 8 4.02 -10.16 -6.58
C ARG A 8 3.23 -10.46 -7.84
N ILE A 9 3.45 -11.62 -8.44
CA ILE A 9 2.76 -12.07 -9.65
C ILE A 9 1.84 -13.24 -9.30
N ARG A 10 0.54 -13.07 -9.54
CA ARG A 10 -0.43 -14.17 -9.44
C ARG A 10 -0.65 -14.86 -10.80
N PRO A 11 -1.08 -16.13 -10.83
CA PRO A 11 -1.33 -16.84 -12.08
C PRO A 11 -2.49 -16.25 -12.86
N PHE A 12 -2.60 -16.61 -14.14
CA PHE A 12 -3.80 -16.40 -14.93
C PHE A 12 -5.04 -17.03 -14.26
N ILE A 13 -6.14 -16.28 -14.21
CA ILE A 13 -7.42 -16.78 -13.69
C ILE A 13 -8.58 -16.47 -14.63
N GLY A 14 -9.61 -17.33 -14.64
CA GLY A 14 -10.86 -17.11 -15.36
C GLY A 14 -10.64 -16.78 -16.85
N LYS A 15 -11.00 -15.55 -17.24
CA LYS A 15 -10.91 -15.08 -18.64
C LYS A 15 -9.48 -14.86 -19.14
N GLU A 16 -8.50 -14.81 -18.24
CA GLU A 16 -7.09 -14.62 -18.61
C GLU A 16 -6.41 -15.94 -19.00
N VAL A 17 -7.05 -17.09 -18.73
CA VAL A 17 -6.49 -18.42 -19.01
C VAL A 17 -6.26 -18.58 -20.52
N GLY A 18 -5.04 -18.97 -20.89
CA GLY A 18 -4.59 -19.06 -22.29
C GLY A 18 -4.00 -17.75 -22.85
N GLY A 19 -3.94 -16.69 -22.04
CA GLY A 19 -3.23 -15.47 -22.36
C GLY A 19 -1.71 -15.62 -22.40
N LYS A 20 -1.02 -14.54 -22.77
CA LYS A 20 0.45 -14.44 -22.74
C LYS A 20 0.86 -13.25 -21.88
N ARG A 21 2.00 -13.39 -21.19
CA ARG A 21 2.60 -12.28 -20.43
C ARG A 21 3.15 -11.24 -21.40
N GLU A 22 2.93 -9.96 -21.11
CA GLU A 22 3.49 -8.82 -21.86
C GLU A 22 4.75 -8.24 -21.18
N TYR A 23 5.28 -8.96 -20.19
CA TYR A 23 6.48 -8.60 -19.43
C TYR A 23 7.34 -9.83 -19.13
N GLN A 24 8.62 -9.59 -18.88
CA GLN A 24 9.60 -10.59 -18.47
C GLN A 24 9.88 -10.48 -16.97
N VAL A 25 10.00 -11.63 -16.31
CA VAL A 25 10.40 -11.71 -14.90
C VAL A 25 11.88 -11.99 -14.83
N LEU A 26 12.61 -11.12 -14.15
CA LEU A 26 14.02 -11.28 -13.79
C LEU A 26 14.11 -11.60 -12.28
N GLU A 27 15.31 -11.88 -11.79
CA GLU A 27 15.52 -12.22 -10.37
C GLU A 27 15.18 -11.03 -9.44
N ASP A 28 15.61 -9.83 -9.84
CA ASP A 28 15.51 -8.59 -9.08
C ASP A 28 14.69 -7.51 -9.80
N ALA A 29 13.99 -7.84 -10.89
CA ALA A 29 13.23 -6.87 -11.66
C ALA A 29 12.10 -7.49 -12.48
N VAL A 30 11.22 -6.61 -12.99
CA VAL A 30 10.25 -6.95 -14.04
C VAL A 30 10.40 -5.97 -15.19
N ASP A 31 10.50 -6.51 -16.40
CA ASP A 31 10.67 -5.75 -17.65
C ASP A 31 9.42 -5.79 -18.49
N PHE A 32 8.77 -4.64 -18.63
CA PHE A 32 7.72 -4.47 -19.63
C PHE A 32 8.35 -4.11 -20.97
N GLN A 33 7.89 -4.74 -22.06
CA GLN A 33 8.42 -4.51 -23.42
C GLN A 33 7.87 -3.19 -24.03
N ASP A 34 7.95 -2.09 -23.28
CA ASP A 34 7.49 -0.77 -23.67
C ASP A 34 8.25 0.35 -22.93
N SER A 35 8.12 1.59 -23.40
CA SER A 35 8.75 2.77 -22.79
C SER A 35 7.93 3.42 -21.65
N LEU A 36 6.65 3.08 -21.54
CA LEU A 36 5.72 3.66 -20.59
C LEU A 36 6.06 3.23 -19.16
N VAL A 37 6.17 1.92 -18.90
CA VAL A 37 6.55 1.34 -17.61
C VAL A 37 8.03 0.97 -17.61
N GLY A 38 8.48 0.24 -18.63
CA GLY A 38 9.87 -0.18 -18.81
C GLY A 38 10.36 -1.16 -17.74
N HIS A 39 11.62 -0.98 -17.32
CA HIS A 39 12.30 -1.79 -16.31
C HIS A 39 11.93 -1.34 -14.90
N LEU A 40 11.43 -2.26 -14.07
CA LEU A 40 11.09 -2.02 -12.67
C LEU A 40 12.02 -2.82 -11.74
N PRO A 41 13.11 -2.21 -11.23
CA PRO A 41 14.02 -2.87 -10.30
C PRO A 41 13.39 -2.96 -8.91
N CYS A 42 13.52 -4.10 -8.25
CA CYS A 42 12.88 -4.38 -6.98
C CYS A 42 13.78 -5.20 -6.05
N SER A 43 13.43 -5.27 -4.77
CA SER A 43 14.15 -6.06 -3.78
C SER A 43 13.90 -7.56 -3.92
N CYS A 44 12.73 -7.95 -4.44
CA CYS A 44 12.38 -9.34 -4.72
C CYS A 44 11.13 -9.41 -5.61
N VAL A 45 11.10 -10.39 -6.51
CA VAL A 45 9.90 -10.80 -7.25
C VAL A 45 9.34 -12.09 -6.67
N PHE A 46 8.10 -12.05 -6.21
CA PHE A 46 7.33 -13.20 -5.76
C PHE A 46 6.52 -13.76 -6.93
N ASP A 47 7.01 -14.84 -7.52
CA ASP A 47 6.38 -15.52 -8.65
C ASP A 47 5.30 -16.54 -8.19
N LEU A 48 4.88 -17.40 -9.12
CA LEU A 48 3.84 -18.41 -8.91
C LEU A 48 4.20 -19.47 -7.86
N SER A 49 5.49 -19.65 -7.55
CA SER A 49 5.96 -20.60 -6.54
C SER A 49 5.94 -20.01 -5.12
N SER A 50 5.79 -18.69 -5.01
CA SER A 50 5.84 -17.97 -3.74
C SER A 50 4.57 -18.21 -2.91
N THR A 51 4.77 -18.54 -1.63
CA THR A 51 3.68 -18.73 -0.67
C THR A 51 3.39 -17.45 0.11
N GLN A 52 2.23 -17.34 0.74
CA GLN A 52 1.94 -16.20 1.61
C GLN A 52 2.94 -16.08 2.78
N ALA A 53 3.38 -17.22 3.31
CA ALA A 53 4.37 -17.26 4.38
C ALA A 53 5.75 -16.73 3.93
N SER A 54 6.19 -17.07 2.71
CA SER A 54 7.46 -16.54 2.18
C SER A 54 7.37 -15.03 1.89
N ILE A 55 6.23 -14.56 1.38
CA ILE A 55 5.99 -13.11 1.18
C ILE A 55 5.99 -12.38 2.53
N PHE A 56 5.29 -12.92 3.54
CA PHE A 56 5.30 -12.38 4.89
C PHE A 56 6.73 -12.26 5.46
N LYS A 57 7.50 -13.34 5.37
CA LYS A 57 8.87 -13.40 5.90
C LYS A 57 9.80 -12.40 5.24
N ALA A 58 9.65 -12.17 3.94
CA ALA A 58 10.49 -11.25 3.18
C ALA A 58 10.06 -9.78 3.33
N VAL A 59 8.77 -9.53 3.58
CA VAL A 59 8.21 -8.16 3.54
C VAL A 59 7.78 -7.65 4.90
N ALA A 60 6.87 -8.33 5.59
CA ALA A 60 6.25 -7.79 6.80
C ALA A 60 7.04 -8.10 8.08
N ALA A 61 7.69 -9.26 8.18
CA ALA A 61 8.50 -9.61 9.35
C ALA A 61 9.64 -8.59 9.59
N PRO A 62 10.44 -8.17 8.57
CA PRO A 62 11.48 -7.16 8.76
C PRO A 62 10.93 -5.80 9.19
N LEU A 63 9.71 -5.44 8.77
CA LEU A 63 9.05 -4.20 9.19
C LEU A 63 8.64 -4.26 10.66
N ILE A 64 8.11 -5.40 11.12
CA ILE A 64 7.76 -5.62 12.52
C ILE A 64 9.01 -5.53 13.40
N ASP A 65 10.08 -6.21 12.98
CA ASP A 65 11.36 -6.23 13.69
C ASP A 65 11.98 -4.83 13.76
N ALA A 66 12.00 -4.09 12.65
CA ALA A 66 12.48 -2.70 12.63
C ALA A 66 11.64 -1.79 13.54
N SER A 67 10.33 -2.02 13.64
CA SER A 67 9.47 -1.25 14.55
C SER A 67 9.80 -1.51 16.02
N LEU A 68 10.18 -2.74 16.39
CA LEU A 68 10.53 -3.10 17.77
C LEU A 68 11.96 -2.72 18.15
N LEU A 69 12.91 -3.01 17.26
CA LEU A 69 14.33 -2.99 17.56
C LEU A 69 14.98 -1.64 17.23
N GLU A 70 14.39 -0.89 16.30
CA GLU A 70 14.94 0.37 15.78
C GLU A 70 13.98 1.56 15.94
N ASP A 71 12.86 1.38 16.67
CA ASP A 71 11.81 2.40 16.89
C ASP A 71 11.31 3.01 15.56
N LYS A 72 11.19 2.17 14.52
CA LYS A 72 10.66 2.58 13.22
C LYS A 72 9.13 2.57 13.19
N MET A 73 8.59 3.41 12.32
CA MET A 73 7.17 3.53 12.00
C MET A 73 6.93 3.02 10.57
N PRO A 74 6.87 1.69 10.36
CA PRO A 74 6.73 1.11 9.05
C PRO A 74 5.33 1.29 8.45
N VAL A 75 5.32 1.56 7.14
CA VAL A 75 4.14 1.42 6.29
C VAL A 75 4.46 0.56 5.07
N LEU A 76 3.57 -0.39 4.79
CA LEU A 76 3.57 -1.19 3.58
C LEU A 76 2.39 -0.79 2.70
N PHE A 77 2.66 -0.17 1.56
CA PHE A 77 1.65 0.10 0.55
C PHE A 77 1.51 -1.11 -0.39
N VAL A 78 0.31 -1.65 -0.50
CA VAL A 78 -0.03 -2.73 -1.44
C VAL A 78 -0.86 -2.14 -2.56
N ALA A 79 -0.31 -2.19 -3.77
CA ALA A 79 -0.82 -1.48 -4.92
C ALA A 79 -0.89 -2.42 -6.13
N GLY A 80 -1.58 -1.99 -7.18
CA GLY A 80 -1.66 -2.70 -8.44
C GLY A 80 -3.04 -2.64 -9.10
N PRO A 81 -3.14 -3.12 -10.35
CA PRO A 81 -4.37 -3.07 -11.13
C PRO A 81 -5.57 -3.81 -10.51
N ALA A 82 -6.73 -3.65 -11.14
CA ALA A 82 -7.90 -4.45 -10.79
C ALA A 82 -7.59 -5.94 -10.85
N SER A 83 -8.13 -6.68 -9.89
CA SER A 83 -7.96 -8.13 -9.81
C SER A 83 -6.51 -8.59 -9.70
N SER A 84 -5.51 -7.74 -9.42
CA SER A 84 -4.10 -8.15 -9.39
C SER A 84 -3.69 -8.98 -8.16
N GLY A 85 -4.61 -9.15 -7.21
CA GLY A 85 -4.37 -9.92 -5.99
C GLY A 85 -4.06 -9.09 -4.74
N LYS A 86 -4.25 -7.77 -4.76
CA LYS A 86 -4.03 -6.87 -3.59
C LYS A 86 -4.65 -7.40 -2.29
N SER A 87 -5.97 -7.56 -2.25
CA SER A 87 -6.67 -8.02 -1.04
C SER A 87 -6.29 -9.46 -0.68
N PHE A 88 -5.98 -10.32 -1.68
CA PHE A 88 -5.45 -11.66 -1.40
C PHE A 88 -4.04 -11.60 -0.77
N THR A 89 -3.22 -10.61 -1.10
CA THR A 89 -1.92 -10.40 -0.43
C THR A 89 -2.09 -9.96 1.01
N ILE A 90 -2.98 -9.01 1.27
CA ILE A 90 -3.18 -8.44 2.61
C ILE A 90 -3.89 -9.46 3.52
N GLU A 91 -5.02 -9.97 3.07
CA GLU A 91 -5.98 -10.73 3.87
C GLU A 91 -5.88 -12.24 3.58
N GLY A 92 -5.68 -12.59 2.30
CA GLY A 92 -5.62 -13.98 1.85
C GLY A 92 -6.93 -14.74 2.09
N ASN A 93 -6.81 -16.04 2.31
CA ASN A 93 -7.89 -16.85 2.87
C ASN A 93 -7.60 -17.10 4.36
N PRO A 94 -8.21 -16.35 5.29
CA PRO A 94 -7.88 -16.45 6.71
C PRO A 94 -8.35 -17.76 7.36
N ASP A 95 -9.23 -18.52 6.70
CA ASP A 95 -9.63 -19.87 7.14
C ASP A 95 -8.55 -20.94 6.87
N GLU A 96 -7.66 -20.66 5.92
CA GLU A 96 -6.63 -21.60 5.47
C GLU A 96 -5.25 -21.07 5.83
N ASN A 97 -4.61 -21.68 6.84
CA ASN A 97 -3.30 -21.25 7.34
C ASN A 97 -2.23 -21.04 6.25
N CYS A 98 -2.27 -21.82 5.16
CA CYS A 98 -1.32 -21.71 4.05
C CYS A 98 -1.63 -20.56 3.08
N ALA A 99 -2.88 -20.15 2.99
CA ALA A 99 -3.37 -19.10 2.09
C ALA A 99 -3.69 -17.79 2.82
N ALA A 100 -3.59 -17.75 4.15
CA ALA A 100 -3.77 -16.57 4.97
C ALA A 100 -2.75 -15.48 4.60
N GLY A 101 -3.20 -14.23 4.49
CA GLY A 101 -2.40 -13.11 3.99
C GLY A 101 -1.44 -12.51 5.02
N LEU A 102 -0.89 -11.34 4.68
CA LEU A 102 0.06 -10.59 5.50
C LEU A 102 -0.46 -10.27 6.91
N ILE A 103 -1.73 -9.85 7.05
CA ILE A 103 -2.27 -9.44 8.34
C ILE A 103 -2.32 -10.61 9.33
N TYR A 104 -2.84 -11.76 8.89
CA TYR A 104 -2.90 -12.96 9.72
C TYR A 104 -1.50 -13.44 10.12
N ASN A 105 -0.56 -13.50 9.16
CA ASN A 105 0.80 -13.94 9.47
C ASN A 105 1.55 -12.97 10.38
N ALA A 106 1.31 -11.66 10.26
CA ALA A 106 1.84 -10.66 11.17
C ALA A 106 1.32 -10.84 12.61
N LEU A 107 0.01 -11.02 12.77
CA LEU A 107 -0.61 -11.29 14.07
C LEU A 107 -0.08 -12.60 14.66
N LYS A 108 0.01 -13.66 13.86
CA LYS A 108 0.60 -14.94 14.27
C LYS A 108 2.05 -14.78 14.73
N TYR A 109 2.86 -14.02 14.00
CA TYR A 109 4.25 -13.75 14.36
C TYR A 109 4.36 -13.01 15.69
N VAL A 110 3.58 -11.95 15.88
CA VAL A 110 3.57 -11.18 17.13
C VAL A 110 3.08 -12.03 18.30
N LEU A 111 1.97 -12.76 18.15
CA LEU A 111 1.45 -13.67 19.18
C LEU A 111 2.46 -14.75 19.60
N SER A 112 3.23 -15.28 18.63
CA SER A 112 4.27 -16.28 18.90
C SER A 112 5.40 -15.74 19.78
N ASN A 113 5.52 -14.42 19.91
CA ASN A 113 6.49 -13.74 20.76
C ASN A 113 5.92 -13.29 22.12
N SER A 114 4.72 -13.76 22.49
CA SER A 114 4.06 -13.49 23.79
C SER A 114 3.94 -11.98 24.09
N PRO A 115 3.13 -11.24 23.31
CA PRO A 115 3.00 -9.80 23.48
C PRO A 115 2.23 -9.46 24.76
N ASP A 116 2.65 -8.39 25.44
CA ASP A 116 1.94 -7.80 26.58
C ASP A 116 0.62 -7.18 26.12
N LYS A 117 0.61 -6.61 24.90
CA LYS A 117 -0.57 -6.07 24.22
C LYS A 117 -0.51 -6.34 22.73
N LEU A 118 -1.65 -6.67 22.14
CA LEU A 118 -1.81 -6.77 20.70
C LEU A 118 -3.20 -6.26 20.32
N GLY A 119 -3.24 -5.31 19.39
CA GLY A 119 -4.46 -4.74 18.85
C GLY A 119 -4.44 -4.69 17.32
N LEU A 120 -5.61 -4.88 16.73
CA LEU A 120 -5.85 -4.73 15.30
C LEU A 120 -6.88 -3.62 15.06
N ALA A 121 -6.58 -2.69 14.17
CA ALA A 121 -7.56 -1.75 13.62
C ALA A 121 -7.60 -1.89 12.09
N ALA A 122 -8.76 -1.61 11.50
CA ALA A 122 -8.91 -1.54 10.06
C ALA A 122 -9.81 -0.35 9.71
N LEU A 123 -9.33 0.53 8.84
CA LEU A 123 -10.01 1.75 8.44
C LEU A 123 -10.19 1.77 6.92
N ALA A 124 -11.34 2.21 6.44
CA ALA A 124 -11.54 2.58 5.04
C ALA A 124 -11.46 4.09 4.90
N VAL A 125 -10.68 4.55 3.93
CA VAL A 125 -10.38 5.97 3.71
C VAL A 125 -10.77 6.38 2.30
N SER A 126 -11.60 7.41 2.19
CA SER A 126 -12.06 7.96 0.92
C SER A 126 -11.37 9.28 0.59
N PRO A 127 -11.16 9.62 -0.70
CA PRO A 127 -10.58 10.91 -1.11
C PRO A 127 -11.34 12.14 -0.57
N VAL A 128 -12.64 11.99 -0.30
CA VAL A 128 -13.51 13.06 0.20
C VAL A 128 -13.52 13.17 1.73
N LEU A 129 -12.37 12.90 2.37
CA LEU A 129 -12.15 13.02 3.82
C LEU A 129 -13.09 12.20 4.71
N LYS A 130 -13.61 11.08 4.20
CA LYS A 130 -14.40 10.13 5.00
C LYS A 130 -13.53 8.97 5.42
N VAL A 131 -13.45 8.75 6.73
CA VAL A 131 -12.83 7.57 7.34
C VAL A 131 -13.92 6.72 7.96
N ILE A 132 -13.89 5.41 7.78
CA ILE A 132 -14.86 4.46 8.32
C ILE A 132 -14.10 3.36 9.07
N ASP A 133 -14.52 3.05 10.30
CA ASP A 133 -14.03 1.87 11.02
C ASP A 133 -14.62 0.59 10.40
N LEU A 134 -13.75 -0.23 9.80
CA LEU A 134 -14.10 -1.49 9.15
C LEU A 134 -14.36 -2.64 10.14
N LEU A 135 -13.97 -2.45 11.41
CA LEU A 135 -14.19 -3.41 12.50
C LEU A 135 -15.33 -2.97 13.43
N ALA A 136 -16.12 -1.98 13.02
CA ALA A 136 -17.35 -1.64 13.70
C ALA A 136 -18.40 -2.73 13.47
N LEU A 137 -19.09 -3.17 14.52
CA LEU A 137 -20.13 -4.20 14.44
C LEU A 137 -21.44 -3.69 13.78
N SER A 138 -21.50 -2.41 13.40
CA SER A 138 -22.66 -1.82 12.74
C SER A 138 -22.78 -2.30 11.29
N PHE A 139 -24.02 -2.57 10.88
CA PHE A 139 -24.32 -2.87 9.47
C PHE A 139 -24.03 -1.68 8.57
N ASP A 140 -24.22 -0.45 9.07
CA ASP A 140 -23.85 0.80 8.39
C ASP A 140 -22.86 1.58 9.26
N PRO A 141 -21.54 1.35 9.06
CA PRO A 141 -20.52 2.00 9.85
C PRO A 141 -20.50 3.50 9.52
N VAL A 142 -20.59 4.31 10.56
CA VAL A 142 -20.65 5.77 10.50
C VAL A 142 -19.23 6.30 10.27
N PRO A 143 -19.07 7.43 9.54
CA PRO A 143 -17.77 8.07 9.44
C PRO A 143 -17.19 8.40 10.83
N VAL A 144 -15.92 8.10 11.02
CA VAL A 144 -15.17 8.38 12.24
C VAL A 144 -14.21 9.53 12.00
N THR A 145 -13.94 10.31 13.04
CA THR A 145 -12.89 11.32 13.03
C THR A 145 -11.71 10.75 13.79
N VAL A 146 -10.57 10.61 13.10
CA VAL A 146 -9.31 10.33 13.78
C VAL A 146 -8.75 11.68 14.24
N PRO A 147 -8.44 11.88 15.53
CA PRO A 147 -7.83 13.11 15.99
C PRO A 147 -6.44 13.21 15.39
N VAL A 148 -6.31 14.00 14.33
CA VAL A 148 -5.03 14.31 13.70
C VAL A 148 -4.83 15.82 13.80
N ASP A 149 -4.59 16.30 15.01
CA ASP A 149 -4.15 17.69 15.21
C ASP A 149 -2.62 17.70 15.13
N PRO A 150 -1.99 18.20 14.05
CA PRO A 150 -0.53 18.24 13.93
C PRO A 150 0.17 19.13 14.96
N ILE A 151 -0.54 20.06 15.60
CA ILE A 151 0.02 20.96 16.60
C ILE A 151 -0.12 20.34 17.99
N LEU A 152 -1.27 19.72 18.29
CA LEU A 152 -1.57 19.18 19.63
C LEU A 152 -1.26 17.69 19.79
N THR A 153 -1.14 16.93 18.70
CA THR A 153 -0.81 15.50 18.72
C THR A 153 0.44 15.25 17.88
N PRO A 154 1.62 14.97 18.48
CA PRO A 154 2.87 14.78 17.73
C PRO A 154 2.93 13.46 16.95
N SER A 155 2.00 12.54 17.22
CA SER A 155 1.87 11.23 16.57
C SER A 155 0.38 10.87 16.41
N VAL A 156 0.05 10.12 15.36
CA VAL A 156 -1.31 9.61 15.11
C VAL A 156 -1.60 8.46 16.09
N ARG A 157 -2.74 8.55 16.77
CA ARG A 157 -3.21 7.54 17.72
C ARG A 157 -4.40 6.78 17.17
N TYR A 158 -4.35 5.46 17.33
CA TYR A 158 -5.40 4.54 16.86
C TYR A 158 -6.15 3.85 18.00
N ASP A 159 -5.86 4.21 19.25
CA ASP A 159 -6.36 3.57 20.46
C ASP A 159 -7.87 3.29 20.43
N CYS A 160 -8.66 4.25 19.95
CA CYS A 160 -10.13 4.16 19.88
C CYS A 160 -10.65 3.12 18.86
N PHE A 161 -9.81 2.66 17.93
CA PHE A 161 -10.18 1.74 16.85
C PHE A 161 -9.59 0.34 17.04
N LEU A 162 -8.62 0.18 17.95
CA LEU A 162 -7.99 -1.10 18.20
C LEU A 162 -9.00 -2.08 18.80
N ARG A 163 -9.02 -3.30 18.26
CA ARG A 163 -9.65 -4.47 18.85
C ARG A 163 -8.56 -5.35 19.42
N PRO A 164 -8.64 -5.76 20.70
CA PRO A 164 -7.66 -6.64 21.28
C PRO A 164 -7.67 -7.99 20.54
N VAL A 165 -6.49 -8.52 20.25
CA VAL A 165 -6.32 -9.86 19.66
C VAL A 165 -5.58 -10.70 20.69
N LEU A 166 -6.31 -11.58 21.39
CA LEU A 166 -5.75 -12.40 22.46
C LEU A 166 -5.27 -13.75 21.95
N GLN A 167 -5.91 -14.23 20.88
CA GLN A 167 -5.57 -15.47 20.21
C GLN A 167 -5.76 -15.35 18.70
N LEU A 168 -5.16 -16.28 17.97
CA LEU A 168 -5.16 -16.24 16.51
C LEU A 168 -6.55 -16.44 15.90
N ALA A 169 -7.45 -17.16 16.59
CA ALA A 169 -8.84 -17.31 16.15
C ALA A 169 -9.58 -15.97 16.06
N ASP A 170 -9.38 -15.07 17.02
CA ASP A 170 -10.03 -13.75 17.05
C ASP A 170 -9.67 -12.93 15.80
N SER A 171 -8.45 -13.12 15.28
CA SER A 171 -7.96 -12.39 14.10
C SER A 171 -8.72 -12.77 12.82
N VAL A 172 -9.14 -14.03 12.69
CA VAL A 172 -9.83 -14.52 11.48
C VAL A 172 -11.16 -13.80 11.30
N ASP A 173 -11.93 -13.66 12.39
CA ASP A 173 -13.23 -13.00 12.37
C ASP A 173 -13.11 -11.50 12.09
N LEU A 174 -12.11 -10.84 12.69
CA LEU A 174 -11.84 -9.42 12.45
C LEU A 174 -11.41 -9.16 11.01
N ILE A 175 -10.52 -9.98 10.46
CA ILE A 175 -10.09 -9.87 9.06
C ILE A 175 -11.30 -10.03 8.14
N LYS A 176 -12.09 -11.10 8.31
CA LYS A 176 -13.30 -11.35 7.50
C LYS A 176 -14.30 -10.20 7.57
N LEU A 177 -14.52 -9.65 8.76
CA LEU A 177 -15.41 -8.50 8.97
C LEU A 177 -14.91 -7.30 8.14
N GLY A 178 -13.63 -6.93 8.31
CA GLY A 178 -13.03 -5.82 7.58
C GLY A 178 -13.07 -6.00 6.07
N SER A 179 -12.71 -7.19 5.57
CA SER A 179 -12.78 -7.56 4.15
C SER A 179 -14.18 -7.41 3.58
N ARG A 180 -15.21 -7.87 4.32
CA ARG A 180 -16.60 -7.80 3.88
C ARG A 180 -17.08 -6.35 3.81
N GLN A 181 -16.74 -5.54 4.80
CA GLN A 181 -17.12 -4.13 4.83
C GLN A 181 -16.41 -3.32 3.74
N LEU A 182 -15.10 -3.53 3.55
CA LEU A 182 -14.32 -2.85 2.51
C LEU A 182 -14.89 -3.14 1.11
N ARG A 183 -15.14 -4.41 0.79
CA ARG A 183 -15.74 -4.80 -0.50
C ARG A 183 -17.11 -4.15 -0.73
N ARG A 184 -17.90 -3.96 0.33
CA ARG A 184 -19.20 -3.26 0.25
C ARG A 184 -19.01 -1.77 -0.09
N LEU A 185 -18.01 -1.13 0.50
CA LEU A 185 -17.69 0.28 0.25
C LEU A 185 -17.11 0.50 -1.15
N GLN A 186 -16.19 -0.34 -1.59
CA GLN A 186 -15.55 -0.24 -2.92
C GLN A 186 -16.56 -0.41 -4.07
N ARG A 187 -17.67 -1.12 -3.88
CA ARG A 187 -18.80 -1.13 -4.84
C ARG A 187 -19.43 0.25 -5.01
N LYS A 188 -19.43 1.07 -3.96
CA LYS A 188 -20.08 2.40 -3.92
C LYS A 188 -19.17 3.57 -4.26
N GLY A 189 -17.84 3.42 -4.20
CA GLY A 189 -16.92 4.52 -4.53
C GLY A 189 -15.44 4.13 -4.46
N ILE A 190 -14.57 5.15 -4.44
CA ILE A 190 -13.12 4.99 -4.24
C ILE A 190 -12.85 4.94 -2.74
N TRP A 191 -12.30 3.81 -2.29
CA TRP A 191 -11.95 3.55 -0.91
C TRP A 191 -10.62 2.81 -0.85
N ASN A 192 -9.67 3.37 -0.11
CA ASN A 192 -8.44 2.71 0.29
C ASN A 192 -8.67 2.03 1.65
N ALA A 193 -7.86 1.03 1.99
CA ALA A 193 -7.89 0.38 3.28
C ALA A 193 -6.59 0.62 4.04
N LEU A 194 -6.67 0.82 5.35
CA LEU A 194 -5.52 0.94 6.24
C LEU A 194 -5.71 -0.06 7.38
N TRP A 195 -4.89 -1.09 7.40
CA TRP A 195 -4.79 -2.07 8.49
C TRP A 195 -3.64 -1.68 9.40
N ILE A 196 -3.89 -1.72 10.71
CA ILE A 196 -2.92 -1.28 11.72
C ILE A 196 -2.84 -2.36 12.78
N ILE A 197 -1.63 -2.84 13.01
CA ILE A 197 -1.33 -3.78 14.09
C ILE A 197 -0.46 -3.03 15.08
N GLU A 198 -0.96 -2.82 16.29
CA GLU A 198 -0.19 -2.24 17.39
C GLU A 198 0.10 -3.30 18.44
N TYR A 199 1.32 -3.31 18.94
CA TYR A 199 1.77 -4.34 19.85
C TYR A 199 2.82 -3.86 20.83
N GLU A 200 2.89 -4.55 21.96
CA GLU A 200 3.89 -4.34 23.01
C GLU A 200 4.52 -5.69 23.36
N ILE A 201 5.84 -5.80 23.26
CA ILE A 201 6.60 -7.01 23.61
C ILE A 201 7.71 -6.61 24.55
N LYS A 202 7.69 -7.12 25.79
CA LYS A 202 8.72 -6.84 26.82
C LYS A 202 8.90 -5.33 27.05
N GLY A 203 7.79 -4.58 27.01
CA GLY A 203 7.78 -3.12 27.16
C GLY A 203 8.18 -2.31 25.91
N PHE A 204 8.62 -2.95 24.82
CA PHE A 204 8.86 -2.27 23.54
C PHE A 204 7.56 -2.20 22.75
N ARG A 205 7.21 -0.99 22.30
CA ARG A 205 6.00 -0.76 21.49
C ARG A 205 6.36 -0.74 20.02
N GLY A 206 5.54 -1.39 19.20
CA GLY A 206 5.68 -1.39 17.76
C GLY A 206 4.33 -1.20 17.07
N ARG A 207 4.41 -0.78 15.81
CA ARG A 207 3.25 -0.61 14.92
C ARG A 207 3.62 -1.08 13.53
N LEU A 208 2.77 -1.89 12.92
CA LEU A 208 2.80 -2.18 11.49
C LEU A 208 1.57 -1.59 10.81
N SER A 209 1.79 -0.73 9.81
CA SER A 209 0.71 -0.19 8.97
C SER A 209 0.73 -0.84 7.59
N VAL A 210 -0.40 -1.35 7.11
CA VAL A 210 -0.54 -1.93 5.75
C VAL A 210 -1.68 -1.24 5.03
N ALA A 211 -1.38 -0.55 3.93
CA ALA A 211 -2.34 0.24 3.17
C ALA A 211 -2.67 -0.42 1.82
N GLU A 212 -3.92 -0.81 1.59
CA GLU A 212 -4.42 -1.16 0.25
C GLU A 212 -4.80 0.13 -0.48
N ILE A 213 -4.11 0.42 -1.59
CA ILE A 213 -4.34 1.66 -2.35
C ILE A 213 -4.94 1.43 -3.72
N ASN A 214 -5.90 2.27 -4.11
CA ASN A 214 -6.64 2.21 -5.36
C ASN A 214 -6.25 3.34 -6.31
N VAL A 215 -4.95 3.43 -6.59
CA VAL A 215 -4.33 4.44 -7.48
C VAL A 215 -4.15 3.95 -8.92
N PHE A 216 -4.57 2.72 -9.23
CA PHE A 216 -4.53 2.12 -10.57
C PHE A 216 -5.94 2.01 -11.17
N PRO A 217 -6.09 2.09 -12.50
CA PRO A 217 -7.35 1.88 -13.20
C PRO A 217 -8.09 0.61 -12.75
N CYS A 218 -9.20 0.80 -12.02
CA CYS A 218 -10.17 -0.25 -11.75
C CYS A 218 -11.49 0.14 -12.43
N SER A 219 -11.66 -0.28 -13.69
CA SER A 219 -12.92 -0.16 -14.46
C SER A 219 -13.65 1.19 -14.33
N LEU A 220 -12.92 2.33 -14.24
CA LEU A 220 -13.35 3.76 -14.14
C LEU A 220 -13.10 4.49 -12.81
N ARG A 221 -12.58 3.85 -11.75
CA ARG A 221 -12.36 4.52 -10.45
C ARG A 221 -10.89 4.47 -10.06
N VAL A 222 -10.26 5.65 -9.99
CA VAL A 222 -8.85 5.85 -9.64
C VAL A 222 -8.74 6.96 -8.62
N ASP A 223 -8.00 6.73 -7.54
CA ASP A 223 -7.66 7.75 -6.57
C ASP A 223 -6.51 8.63 -7.08
N LEU A 224 -6.83 9.57 -7.96
CA LEU A 224 -5.84 10.50 -8.53
C LEU A 224 -5.27 11.47 -7.50
N HIS A 225 -6.02 11.74 -6.44
CA HIS A 225 -5.58 12.62 -5.36
C HIS A 225 -4.49 11.95 -4.53
N LEU A 226 -4.75 10.74 -4.04
CA LEU A 226 -3.75 9.93 -3.35
C LEU A 226 -2.53 9.68 -4.23
N LYS A 227 -2.75 9.34 -5.51
CA LYS A 227 -1.67 9.15 -6.49
C LYS A 227 -0.73 10.36 -6.53
N THR A 228 -1.28 11.56 -6.70
CA THR A 228 -0.48 12.79 -6.85
C THR A 228 0.22 13.16 -5.54
N SER A 229 -0.45 12.99 -4.41
CA SER A 229 0.13 13.27 -3.09
C SER A 229 1.26 12.28 -2.76
N LEU A 230 1.08 11.00 -3.07
CA LEU A 230 2.08 9.96 -2.85
C LEU A 230 3.32 10.16 -3.74
N GLU A 231 3.16 10.62 -4.98
CA GLU A 231 4.29 11.00 -5.84
C GLU A 231 5.15 12.11 -5.21
N LYS A 232 4.51 13.13 -4.62
CA LYS A 232 5.21 14.22 -3.93
C LYS A 232 5.95 13.70 -2.70
N VAL A 233 5.30 12.88 -1.88
CA VAL A 233 5.91 12.26 -0.69
C VAL A 233 7.13 11.43 -1.06
N ILE A 234 7.01 10.54 -2.06
CA ILE A 234 8.14 9.70 -2.50
C ILE A 234 9.28 10.56 -3.04
N ALA A 235 8.99 11.56 -3.87
CA ALA A 235 10.01 12.48 -4.38
C ALA A 235 10.70 13.25 -3.23
N GLY A 236 9.92 13.75 -2.26
CA GLY A 236 10.42 14.42 -1.07
C GLY A 236 11.41 13.57 -0.28
N LEU A 237 11.03 12.32 0.02
CA LEU A 237 11.83 11.39 0.81
C LEU A 237 13.04 10.82 0.07
N ARG A 238 12.99 10.71 -1.25
CA ARG A 238 14.12 10.24 -2.07
C ARG A 238 15.14 11.34 -2.33
N HIS A 239 14.71 12.58 -2.56
CA HIS A 239 15.60 13.66 -2.98
C HIS A 239 16.04 14.59 -1.85
N TYR A 240 15.22 14.75 -0.81
CA TYR A 240 15.43 15.77 0.22
C TYR A 240 15.38 15.21 1.64
N ASP A 241 15.14 13.90 1.82
CA ASP A 241 14.91 13.26 3.12
C ASP A 241 13.85 13.99 3.97
N TYR A 242 12.92 14.68 3.31
CA TYR A 242 11.96 15.57 3.96
C TYR A 242 10.68 15.70 3.14
N VAL A 243 9.56 15.80 3.85
CA VAL A 243 8.24 16.09 3.29
C VAL A 243 7.60 17.15 4.17
N LYS A 244 7.00 18.16 3.56
CA LYS A 244 6.28 19.19 4.32
C LYS A 244 4.99 18.60 4.87
N ASP A 245 4.68 18.90 6.14
CA ASP A 245 3.43 18.44 6.77
C ASP A 245 2.18 18.89 5.97
N GLU A 246 2.24 20.08 5.37
CA GLU A 246 1.20 20.61 4.47
C GLU A 246 0.91 19.67 3.29
N GLU A 247 1.93 19.00 2.74
CA GLU A 247 1.77 18.06 1.62
C GLU A 247 1.15 16.73 2.07
N ILE A 248 1.33 16.37 3.34
CA ILE A 248 0.80 15.13 3.93
C ILE A 248 -0.66 15.31 4.36
N VAL A 249 -1.01 16.47 4.94
CA VAL A 249 -2.36 16.75 5.47
C VAL A 249 -3.42 16.88 4.36
N ILE A 250 -3.00 17.11 3.11
CA ILE A 250 -3.91 17.22 1.95
C ILE A 250 -4.62 15.90 1.65
N ASP A 251 -3.96 14.75 1.87
CA ASP A 251 -4.56 13.45 1.61
C ASP A 251 -4.93 12.74 2.92
N PRO A 252 -6.20 12.31 3.10
CA PRO A 252 -6.63 11.73 4.38
C PRO A 252 -5.92 10.43 4.73
N LEU A 253 -5.50 9.62 3.76
CA LEU A 253 -4.75 8.39 4.05
C LEU A 253 -3.31 8.74 4.47
N LEU A 254 -2.66 9.66 3.76
CA LEU A 254 -1.30 10.09 4.10
C LEU A 254 -1.27 10.84 5.45
N GLN A 255 -2.30 11.60 5.77
CA GLN A 255 -2.46 12.26 7.07
C GLN A 255 -2.45 11.25 8.23
N LEU A 256 -3.13 10.12 8.09
CA LEU A 256 -3.12 9.03 9.06
C LEU A 256 -1.73 8.35 9.16
N LEU A 257 -0.98 8.36 8.07
CA LEU A 257 0.34 7.74 7.97
C LEU A 257 1.51 8.71 8.18
N ARG A 258 1.26 9.95 8.61
CA ARG A 258 2.30 11.00 8.67
C ARG A 258 3.57 10.61 9.43
N ASP A 259 3.43 9.80 10.48
CA ASP A 259 4.57 9.35 11.30
C ASP A 259 5.52 8.44 10.51
N CYS A 260 5.00 7.72 9.50
CA CYS A 260 5.75 6.84 8.63
C CYS A 260 6.61 7.59 7.60
N PHE A 261 6.47 8.92 7.49
CA PHE A 261 7.22 9.75 6.54
C PHE A 261 8.31 10.61 7.21
N LYS A 262 8.49 10.48 8.53
CA LYS A 262 9.53 11.24 9.25
C LYS A 262 10.92 10.70 8.89
N ALA A 263 11.88 11.57 8.61
CA ALA A 263 13.21 11.20 8.10
C ALA A 263 13.96 10.17 8.97
N GLY A 264 13.86 10.27 10.30
CA GLY A 264 14.59 9.42 11.25
C GLY A 264 13.87 8.12 11.64
N THR A 265 12.54 8.14 11.70
CA THR A 265 11.73 7.03 12.24
C THR A 265 10.84 6.37 11.18
N GLY A 266 10.54 7.05 10.09
CA GLY A 266 9.73 6.53 8.99
C GLY A 266 10.41 5.38 8.27
N LEU A 267 9.61 4.40 7.84
CA LEU A 267 10.06 3.29 7.02
C LEU A 267 8.97 2.95 6.01
N MET A 268 9.27 3.09 4.72
CA MET A 268 8.27 2.92 3.66
C MET A 268 8.64 1.74 2.76
N SER A 269 7.65 0.90 2.49
CA SER A 269 7.77 -0.22 1.56
C SER A 269 6.57 -0.34 0.63
N PHE A 270 6.77 -0.95 -0.53
CA PHE A 270 5.73 -1.16 -1.54
C PHE A 270 5.67 -2.62 -2.00
N ILE A 271 4.47 -3.18 -2.16
CA ILE A 271 4.24 -4.37 -2.99
C ILE A 271 3.36 -3.96 -4.18
N LEU A 272 3.89 -4.12 -5.39
CA LEU A 272 3.09 -4.06 -6.61
C LEU A 272 2.59 -5.47 -6.94
N CYS A 273 1.29 -5.68 -6.79
CA CYS A 273 0.60 -6.91 -7.18
C CYS A 273 0.25 -6.85 -8.67
N LEU A 274 0.63 -7.89 -9.40
CA LEU A 274 0.41 -8.11 -10.83
C LEU A 274 -0.26 -9.47 -11.05
N SER A 275 -0.94 -9.63 -12.18
CA SER A 275 -1.27 -10.93 -12.74
C SER A 275 -0.33 -11.25 -13.90
N GLU A 276 -0.19 -12.54 -14.24
CA GLU A 276 0.46 -12.92 -15.50
C GLU A 276 -0.16 -12.23 -16.73
N GLY A 277 -1.45 -11.87 -16.66
CA GLY A 277 -2.17 -11.14 -17.71
C GLY A 277 -2.11 -9.63 -17.60
N THR A 278 -1.34 -9.07 -16.67
CA THR A 278 -1.19 -7.62 -16.55
C THR A 278 -0.54 -7.06 -17.80
N LYS A 279 -1.13 -5.97 -18.29
CA LYS A 279 -0.70 -5.25 -19.49
C LYS A 279 -0.20 -3.87 -19.14
N VAL A 280 0.50 -3.27 -20.09
CA VAL A 280 1.01 -1.90 -20.00
C VAL A 280 -0.12 -0.90 -19.75
N GLN A 281 -1.29 -1.12 -20.36
CA GLN A 281 -2.43 -0.21 -20.23
C GLN A 281 -3.00 -0.18 -18.81
N ASP A 282 -2.76 -1.22 -18.00
CA ASP A 282 -3.20 -1.27 -16.61
C ASP A 282 -2.45 -0.26 -15.71
N PHE A 283 -1.35 0.31 -16.22
CA PHE A 283 -0.56 1.35 -15.57
C PHE A 283 -0.89 2.76 -16.04
N GLN A 284 -1.81 2.89 -17.00
CA GLN A 284 -2.24 4.20 -17.49
C GLN A 284 -2.66 5.08 -16.31
N MET A 285 -2.21 6.33 -16.28
CA MET A 285 -2.46 7.32 -15.23
C MET A 285 -1.68 7.11 -13.92
N ALA A 286 -0.89 6.05 -13.77
CA ALA A 286 -0.09 5.75 -12.59
C ALA A 286 1.40 5.49 -12.90
N GLU A 287 1.84 5.76 -14.13
CA GLU A 287 3.18 5.43 -14.64
C GLU A 287 4.28 6.09 -13.82
N THR A 288 4.11 7.40 -13.56
CA THR A 288 5.08 8.20 -12.80
C THR A 288 5.20 7.68 -11.37
N LEU A 289 4.08 7.38 -10.71
CA LEU A 289 4.05 6.82 -9.37
C LEU A 289 4.76 5.46 -9.32
N VAL A 290 4.47 4.57 -10.26
CA VAL A 290 5.11 3.24 -10.34
C VAL A 290 6.62 3.39 -10.48
N LYS A 291 7.08 4.21 -11.44
CA LYS A 291 8.51 4.46 -11.62
C LYS A 291 9.16 4.99 -10.33
N GLN A 292 8.51 5.92 -9.63
CA GLN A 292 9.02 6.46 -8.36
C GLN A 292 9.03 5.42 -7.22
N MET A 293 8.01 4.57 -7.12
CA MET A 293 7.97 3.47 -6.15
C MET A 293 9.20 2.57 -6.32
N PHE A 294 9.57 2.24 -7.56
CA PHE A 294 10.72 1.39 -7.89
C PHE A 294 12.04 2.16 -8.08
N GLY A 295 12.08 3.46 -7.79
CA GLY A 295 13.31 4.26 -7.85
C GLY A 295 13.84 4.51 -9.26
N VAL A 296 12.99 4.29 -10.26
CA VAL A 296 13.24 4.70 -11.65
C VAL A 296 13.02 6.20 -11.71
N VAL A 297 14.10 6.95 -11.45
CA VAL A 297 14.09 8.41 -11.54
C VAL A 297 14.30 8.79 -13.00
N GLU A 298 13.29 9.37 -13.64
CA GLU A 298 13.46 10.04 -14.93
C GLU A 298 14.53 11.13 -14.76
N SER A 299 15.61 11.07 -15.54
CA SER A 299 16.66 12.07 -15.45
C SER A 299 16.11 13.46 -15.77
N ALA A 300 16.69 14.52 -15.18
CA ALA A 300 16.27 15.90 -15.46
C ALA A 300 16.33 16.22 -16.98
N LEU A 301 17.24 15.57 -17.70
CA LEU A 301 17.39 15.65 -19.15
C LEU A 301 16.20 15.00 -19.88
N GLU A 302 15.81 13.78 -19.51
CA GLU A 302 14.66 13.07 -20.09
C GLU A 302 13.36 13.82 -19.79
N ARG A 303 13.20 14.30 -18.55
CA ARG A 303 12.07 15.15 -18.16
C ARG A 303 12.00 16.42 -19.00
N SER A 304 13.14 17.09 -19.22
CA SER A 304 13.21 18.28 -20.08
C SER A 304 12.89 17.96 -21.54
N LYS A 305 13.43 16.86 -22.09
CA LYS A 305 13.13 16.40 -23.45
C LYS A 305 11.64 16.10 -23.63
N ARG A 306 11.01 15.44 -22.66
CA ARG A 306 9.57 15.15 -22.68
C ARG A 306 8.72 16.41 -22.60
N LEU A 307 9.07 17.35 -21.70
CA LEU A 307 8.36 18.62 -21.59
C LEU A 307 8.49 19.46 -22.86
N LEU A 308 9.67 19.48 -23.50
CA LEU A 308 9.89 20.16 -24.78
C LEU A 308 9.08 19.50 -25.91
N ALA A 309 9.11 18.16 -26.03
CA ALA A 309 8.33 17.43 -27.02
C ALA A 309 6.81 17.59 -26.85
N SER A 310 6.33 17.78 -25.61
CA SER A 310 4.91 18.00 -25.33
C SER A 310 4.42 19.42 -25.66
N LYS A 311 5.33 20.42 -25.71
CA LYS A 311 4.99 21.79 -26.15
C LYS A 311 4.83 21.89 -27.67
N ASP A 312 5.51 21.04 -28.42
CA ASP A 312 5.43 21.02 -29.89
C ASP A 312 4.14 20.36 -30.42
N LEU A 313 3.31 19.79 -29.54
CA LEU A 313 2.00 19.19 -29.87
C LEU A 313 0.80 20.11 -29.58
N ALA A 314 1.02 21.39 -29.29
CA ALA A 314 -0.05 22.40 -29.30
C ALA A 314 0.01 23.22 -30.61
N PRO A 315 -0.58 22.75 -31.73
CA PRO A 315 -0.74 23.59 -32.90
C PRO A 315 -1.84 24.63 -32.63
N SER A 316 -1.43 25.90 -32.67
CA SER A 316 -2.23 27.03 -33.18
C SER A 316 -3.71 27.08 -32.79
N VAL A 317 -4.02 27.67 -31.64
CA VAL A 317 -5.30 28.38 -31.44
C VAL A 317 -4.96 29.79 -30.99
N PHE A 318 -4.45 30.62 -31.89
CA PHE A 318 -4.61 32.08 -31.91
C PHE A 318 -4.10 32.60 -33.25
N SER A 319 -4.98 32.53 -34.24
CA SER A 319 -4.95 33.41 -35.41
C SER A 319 -6.37 33.67 -35.87
N MET A 320 -7.01 34.65 -35.23
CA MET A 320 -7.86 35.69 -35.81
C MET A 320 -8.08 36.77 -34.75
#